data_AF-A0A819WVC7-F1
#
_entry.id   AF-A0A819WVC7-F1
#
_cell.length_a   1.000
_cell.length_b   1.000
_cell.length_c   1.000
_cell.angle_alpha   90.00
_cell.angle_beta   90.00
_cell.angle_gamma   90.00
#
_symmetry.space_group_name_H-M   'P 1'
#
loop_
_entity.id
_entity.type
_entity.pdbx_description
1 polymer ?
#
loop_
_entity_poly.entity_id
_entity_poly.type
_entity_poly.pdbx_seq_one_letter_code
_entity_poly.pdbx_strand_id
1 'polypeptide(L)' 'MGPRKGQQTAKQEQVSLGPQLAEGELNFGVAHIYASFNDTFVHVTDLSG' A
#
# COMPACT_ATOMS: atom_id res chain seq x y z
N MET A 1 3.15 38.17 -20.04
CA MET A 1 2.95 36.74 -19.71
C MET A 1 2.58 36.64 -18.25
N GLY A 2 1.32 36.28 -17.94
CA GLY A 2 0.87 36.15 -16.54
C GLY A 2 1.33 34.82 -15.92
N PRO A 3 1.60 34.75 -14.62
CA PRO A 3 2.02 33.51 -13.97
C PRO A 3 0.83 32.55 -13.88
N ARG A 4 0.98 31.36 -14.47
CA ARG A 4 0.05 30.24 -14.27
C ARG A 4 0.17 29.79 -12.81
N LYS A 5 -0.81 30.18 -11.99
CA LYS A 5 -0.96 29.73 -10.60
C LYS A 5 -1.06 28.21 -10.64
N GLY A 6 -0.08 27.58 -10.01
CA GLY A 6 0.22 26.15 -10.09
C GLY A 6 -1.04 25.30 -9.94
N GLN A 7 -1.12 24.31 -10.82
CA GLN A 7 -2.02 23.18 -10.72
C GLN A 7 -1.90 22.65 -9.29
N GLN A 8 -2.88 22.98 -8.44
CA GLN A 8 -3.02 22.37 -7.13
C GLN A 8 -3.19 20.89 -7.42
N THR A 9 -2.11 20.13 -7.23
CA THR A 9 -2.15 18.68 -7.17
C THR A 9 -3.10 18.38 -6.03
N ALA A 10 -4.37 18.14 -6.35
CA ALA A 10 -5.34 17.64 -5.41
C ALA A 10 -4.70 16.38 -4.83
N LYS A 11 -4.18 16.48 -3.60
CA LYS A 11 -3.80 15.32 -2.82
C LYS A 11 -5.05 14.47 -2.80
N GLN A 12 -5.08 13.42 -3.60
CA GLN A 12 -6.09 12.39 -3.49
C GLN A 12 -6.01 11.95 -2.03
N GLU A 13 -7.06 12.23 -1.25
CA GLU A 13 -7.14 11.77 0.13
C GLU A 13 -6.97 10.26 0.10
N GLN A 14 -5.84 9.79 0.61
CA GLN A 14 -5.55 8.36 0.69
C GLN A 14 -6.41 7.79 1.81
N VAL A 15 -7.66 7.46 1.47
CA VAL A 15 -8.58 6.81 2.40
C VAL A 15 -8.06 5.38 2.63
N SER A 16 -7.42 5.17 3.77
CA SER A 16 -7.02 3.83 4.22
C SER A 16 -8.20 3.17 4.93
N LEU A 17 -8.77 2.13 4.32
CA LEU A 17 -9.86 1.32 4.89
C LEU A 17 -9.35 0.19 5.79
N GLY A 18 -8.08 0.23 6.20
CA GLY A 18 -7.47 -0.79 7.04
C GLY A 18 -7.93 -0.71 8.51
N PRO A 19 -7.67 -1.76 9.30
CA PRO A 19 -7.96 -1.77 10.72
C PRO A 19 -7.22 -0.64 11.45
N GLN A 20 -7.89 -0.03 12.42
CA GLN A 20 -7.30 0.97 13.32
C GLN A 20 -6.61 0.25 14.48
N LEU A 21 -5.29 0.21 14.42
CA LEU A 21 -4.44 -0.48 15.40
C LEU A 21 -4.12 0.47 16.55
N ALA A 22 -4.07 -0.07 17.77
CA ALA A 22 -3.58 0.68 18.92
C ALA A 22 -2.05 0.86 18.84
N GLU A 23 -1.50 1.82 19.60
CA GLU A 23 -0.04 1.98 19.71
C GLU A 23 0.59 0.69 20.26
N GLY A 24 1.53 0.12 19.50
CA GLY A 24 2.22 -1.13 19.84
C GLY A 24 1.60 -2.40 19.25
N GLU A 25 0.48 -2.30 18.53
CA GLU A 25 -0.14 -3.44 17.85
C GLU A 25 0.41 -3.62 16.42
N LEU A 26 0.62 -4.88 16.02
CA LEU A 26 1.17 -5.23 14.70
C LEU A 26 0.07 -5.80 13.80
N ASN A 27 0.00 -5.31 12.55
CA ASN A 27 -0.84 -5.87 11.51
C ASN A 27 -0.10 -7.00 10.78
N PHE A 28 -0.48 -8.25 11.03
CA PHE A 28 0.16 -9.40 10.40
C PHE A 28 -0.56 -9.81 9.10
N GLY A 29 0.22 -9.99 8.04
CA GLY A 29 -0.21 -10.63 6.80
C GLY A 29 0.83 -11.68 6.37
N VAL A 30 0.43 -12.59 5.48
CA VAL A 30 1.30 -13.63 4.94
C VAL A 30 1.80 -13.20 3.56
N ALA A 31 3.12 -13.10 3.40
CA ALA A 31 3.75 -12.84 2.10
C ALA A 31 4.14 -14.18 1.45
N HIS A 32 3.41 -14.56 0.40
CA HIS A 32 3.75 -15.68 -0.46
C HIS A 32 4.79 -15.24 -1.49
N ILE A 33 6.03 -15.68 -1.30
CA ILE A 33 7.13 -15.37 -2.20
C ILE A 33 7.36 -16.59 -3.10
N TYR A 34 6.97 -16.46 -4.36
CA TYR A 34 7.31 -17.44 -5.39
C TYR A 34 8.56 -16.97 -6.12
N ALA A 35 9.66 -17.69 -5.99
CA ALA A 35 10.90 -17.40 -6.71
C ALA A 35 11.26 -18.58 -7.61
N SER A 36 11.09 -18.39 -8.91
CA SER A 36 11.47 -19.35 -9.95
C SER A 36 12.66 -18.82 -10.75
N PHE A 37 13.23 -19.69 -11.60
CA PHE A 37 14.36 -19.31 -12.46
C PHE A 37 14.03 -18.21 -13.46
N ASN A 38 12.75 -17.98 -13.77
CA ASN A 38 12.32 -17.02 -14.79
C ASN A 38 11.47 -15.87 -14.23
N ASP A 39 10.97 -15.97 -12.99
CA ASP A 39 10.10 -14.94 -12.42
C ASP A 39 10.04 -15.00 -10.89
N THR A 40 9.70 -13.86 -10.28
CA THR A 40 9.52 -13.67 -8.84
C THR A 40 8.19 -12.97 -8.56
N PHE A 41 7.30 -13.62 -7.79
CA PHE A 41 6.05 -13.02 -7.30
C PHE A 41 6.07 -12.83 -5.79
N VAL A 42 5.50 -11.72 -5.35
CA VAL A 42 5.19 -11.47 -3.94
C VAL A 42 3.68 -11.23 -3.85
N HIS A 43 2.97 -12.18 -3.24
CA HIS A 43 1.53 -12.11 -3.05
C HIS A 43 1.21 -12.05 -1.55
N VAL A 44 0.68 -10.92 -1.09
CA VAL A 44 0.36 -10.71 0.33
C VAL A 44 -1.12 -10.97 0.57
N THR A 45 -1.42 -11.82 1.54
CA THR A 45 -2.77 -12.24 1.92
C THR A 45 -2.93 -12.11 3.44
N ASP A 46 -4.15 -12.29 3.93
CA ASP A 46 -4.38 -12.46 5.37
C ASP A 46 -3.91 -13.84 5.84
N LEU A 47 -4.10 -14.12 7.12
CA LEU A 47 -3.66 -15.38 7.75
C LEU A 47 -4.38 -16.62 7.20
N SER A 48 -5.52 -16.45 6.51
CA SER A 48 -6.22 -17.56 5.88
C SER A 48 -5.60 -18.02 4.55
N GLY A 49 -4.83 -17.15 3.88
CA GLY A 49 -4.15 -17.46 2.61
C GLY A 49 -5.00 -17.19 1.38
#